data_AF-A0A7M7HBY8-F1
#
_entry.id   AF-A0A7M7HBY8-F1
#
_cell.length_a   1.000
_cell.length_b   1.000
_cell.length_c   1.000
_cell.angle_alpha   90.00
_cell.angle_beta   90.00
_cell.angle_gamma   90.00
#
_symmetry.space_group_name_H-M   'P 1'
#
loop_
_entity.id
_entity.type
_entity.pdbx_description
1 polymer ?
#
loop_
_entity_poly.entity_id
_entity_poly.type
_entity_poly.pdbx_seq_one_letter_code
_entity_poly.pdbx_strand_id
1 'polypeptide(L)'
;MPWNRLEIKEALTAKVKTSGTVPPCVDYNGDVDKLYQENQQFQERILKYHDQMNAAQVSFEEMKRINEEKYNSLLERHKGQILQASNLQRELRSLETAFREEIKKRDAKLRNMRMNQVEQERNQQVLVSRLNSVEEEPRLTLKKPNVEQMRMKVSDQLKNLTMLEDAFKENKISQELHAITVNIINQTMEVPEIRLRSLFERYITFRRLQEQKEELSEKIKDTKAGDTEKDKRLTTYLERMGKRMNASIDKWRDKRESLKQQRTELYEQMLAIFDAVTQEAGISMIRPRTATFKPYKPPSRRRKSKIQPSGIHMDLSGSMAKESVIGTSMALLGETGPFWRMPANWEATTAVVTVPKMLDMDVNTRRKTAQDVLLRLGKGDDSRNINAPRINREATLPPIASLFPPISK
;
A
#
# COMPACT_ATOMS: atom_id res chain seq x y z
N MET A 1 76.68 -9.15 18.71
CA MET A 1 77.54 -9.76 19.75
C MET A 1 78.69 -10.47 19.05
N PRO A 2 79.91 -9.92 19.03
CA PRO A 2 81.05 -10.62 18.44
C PRO A 2 81.53 -11.70 19.41
N TRP A 3 81.75 -12.91 18.91
CA TRP A 3 82.27 -14.01 19.70
C TRP A 3 83.78 -13.85 19.86
N ASN A 4 84.21 -13.94 21.12
CA ASN A 4 85.60 -13.90 21.56
C ASN A 4 86.43 -14.99 20.87
N ARG A 5 87.54 -14.55 20.28
CA ARG A 5 88.62 -15.39 19.78
C ARG A 5 89.26 -16.11 20.97
N LEU A 6 89.03 -17.42 21.08
CA LEU A 6 89.74 -18.27 22.04
C LEU A 6 91.16 -18.50 21.50
N GLU A 7 92.12 -17.75 22.03
CA GLU A 7 93.54 -18.02 21.89
C GLU A 7 93.88 -19.32 22.61
N ILE A 8 94.23 -20.36 21.86
CA ILE A 8 94.79 -21.59 22.40
C ILE A 8 96.23 -21.27 22.82
N LYS A 9 96.44 -21.16 24.13
CA LYS A 9 97.76 -21.01 24.73
C LYS A 9 98.60 -22.26 24.46
N GLU A 10 99.69 -22.03 23.76
CA GLU A 10 100.88 -22.86 23.65
C GLU A 10 101.37 -23.25 25.06
N ALA A 11 101.09 -24.49 25.47
CA ALA A 11 101.57 -25.05 26.73
C ALA A 11 102.74 -26.00 26.46
N LEU A 12 103.92 -25.48 26.79
CA LEU A 12 105.18 -26.16 27.05
C LEU A 12 105.03 -27.62 27.51
N THR A 13 105.70 -28.55 26.81
CA THR A 13 106.21 -29.78 27.42
C THR A 13 107.71 -29.88 27.22
N ALA A 14 108.35 -30.31 28.31
CA ALA A 14 109.72 -29.99 28.67
C ALA A 14 110.76 -30.93 28.06
N LYS A 15 111.98 -30.41 27.95
CA LYS A 15 113.23 -31.19 27.83
C LYS A 15 113.27 -32.33 28.87
N VAL A 16 113.50 -33.55 28.41
CA VAL A 16 114.05 -34.63 29.24
C VAL A 16 115.26 -35.22 28.52
N LYS A 17 116.45 -34.86 28.99
CA LYS A 17 117.66 -35.69 28.89
C LYS A 17 117.68 -36.56 30.15
N THR A 18 117.93 -37.86 30.02
CA THR A 18 119.04 -38.59 30.69
C THR A 18 118.97 -40.10 30.44
N SER A 19 120.11 -40.63 29.98
CA SER A 19 120.75 -41.93 30.28
C SER A 19 119.95 -43.15 30.78
N GLY A 20 120.15 -44.28 30.07
CA GLY A 20 120.84 -45.45 30.63
C GLY A 20 120.01 -46.56 31.30
N THR A 21 120.14 -47.77 30.74
CA THR A 21 120.07 -49.12 31.34
C THR A 21 118.82 -49.97 30.99
N VAL A 22 119.10 -51.07 30.28
CA VAL A 22 118.23 -52.21 29.89
C VAL A 22 118.19 -53.23 31.05
N PRO A 23 117.06 -53.94 31.35
CA PRO A 23 116.88 -55.36 30.95
C PRO A 23 115.40 -55.80 30.83
N PRO A 24 115.06 -57.10 30.72
CA PRO A 24 115.28 -57.99 29.57
C PRO A 24 113.96 -58.55 29.00
N CYS A 25 114.13 -59.26 27.89
CA CYS A 25 113.17 -59.73 26.90
C CYS A 25 112.13 -60.74 27.43
N VAL A 26 110.86 -60.49 27.14
CA VAL A 26 109.76 -61.48 27.17
C VAL A 26 109.06 -61.42 25.80
N ASP A 27 108.58 -62.57 25.34
CA ASP A 27 108.06 -62.88 24.00
C ASP A 27 106.96 -61.88 23.52
N TYR A 28 107.37 -60.85 22.77
CA TYR A 28 106.56 -59.67 22.42
C TYR A 28 105.53 -59.91 21.30
N ASN A 29 105.64 -60.98 20.52
CA ASN A 29 104.92 -61.02 19.23
C ASN A 29 103.40 -61.22 19.38
N GLY A 30 102.92 -62.04 20.33
CA GLY A 30 101.48 -62.28 20.50
C GLY A 30 100.72 -61.13 21.16
N ASP A 31 101.38 -60.36 22.02
CA ASP A 31 100.78 -59.20 22.68
C ASP A 31 100.85 -57.95 21.79
N VAL A 32 101.86 -57.84 20.91
CA VAL A 32 101.93 -56.79 19.90
C VAL A 32 100.78 -56.89 18.91
N ASP A 33 100.42 -58.10 18.44
CA ASP A 33 99.29 -58.29 17.52
C ASP A 33 97.93 -57.96 18.18
N LYS A 34 97.74 -58.32 19.46
CA LYS A 34 96.55 -57.93 20.22
C LYS A 34 96.46 -56.42 20.40
N LEU A 35 97.57 -55.76 20.76
CA LEU A 35 97.63 -54.30 20.88
C LEU A 35 97.35 -53.61 19.54
N TYR A 36 97.78 -54.20 18.41
CA TYR A 36 97.44 -53.70 17.09
C TYR A 36 95.93 -53.80 16.80
N GLN A 37 95.31 -54.94 17.10
CA GLN A 37 93.87 -55.12 16.94
C GLN A 37 93.07 -54.19 17.87
N GLU A 38 93.49 -54.03 19.12
CA GLU A 38 92.86 -53.09 20.06
C GLU A 38 93.00 -51.64 19.56
N ASN A 39 94.17 -51.23 19.09
CA ASN A 39 94.37 -49.91 18.49
C ASN A 39 93.49 -49.70 17.26
N GLN A 40 93.35 -50.70 16.40
CA GLN A 40 92.47 -50.63 15.24
C GLN A 40 91.00 -50.49 15.67
N GLN A 41 90.55 -51.25 16.68
CA GLN A 41 89.21 -51.11 17.25
C GLN A 41 89.00 -49.73 17.91
N PHE A 42 90.01 -49.18 18.58
CA PHE A 42 89.95 -47.83 19.14
C PHE A 42 89.85 -46.77 18.04
N GLN A 43 90.62 -46.90 16.96
CA GLN A 43 90.53 -46.01 15.80
C GLN A 43 89.15 -46.07 15.14
N GLU A 44 88.59 -47.27 14.96
CA GLU A 44 87.22 -47.44 14.45
C GLU A 44 86.17 -46.83 15.37
N ARG A 45 86.32 -46.96 16.70
CA ARG A 45 85.41 -46.32 17.66
C ARG A 45 85.52 -44.79 17.60
N ILE A 46 86.74 -44.25 17.52
CA ILE A 46 86.97 -42.81 17.38
C ILE A 46 86.31 -42.29 16.10
N LEU A 47 86.48 -42.98 14.97
CA LEU A 47 85.81 -42.62 13.71
C LEU A 47 84.28 -42.68 13.85
N LYS A 48 83.72 -43.74 14.44
CA LYS A 48 82.27 -43.82 14.70
C LYS A 48 81.77 -42.68 15.58
N TYR A 49 82.49 -42.31 16.64
CA TYR A 49 82.11 -41.18 17.49
C TYR A 49 82.25 -39.84 16.76
N HIS A 50 83.26 -39.70 15.90
CA HIS A 50 83.43 -38.51 15.08
C HIS A 50 82.28 -38.37 14.07
N ASP A 51 81.90 -39.45 13.39
CA ASP A 51 80.76 -39.47 12.47
C ASP A 51 79.44 -39.17 13.19
N GLN A 52 79.23 -39.72 14.38
CA GLN A 52 78.06 -39.41 15.22
C GLN A 52 78.05 -37.93 15.63
N MET A 53 79.20 -37.37 16.00
CA MET A 53 79.33 -35.96 16.33
C MET A 53 79.04 -35.06 15.14
N ASN A 54 79.57 -35.39 13.96
CA ASN A 54 79.30 -34.65 12.73
C ASN A 54 77.82 -34.74 12.33
N ALA A 55 77.21 -35.93 12.41
CA ALA A 55 75.79 -36.10 12.16
C ALA A 55 74.91 -35.29 13.13
N ALA A 56 75.26 -35.28 14.42
CA ALA A 56 74.58 -34.46 15.42
C ALA A 56 74.74 -32.96 15.11
N GLN A 57 75.93 -32.51 14.73
CA GLN A 57 76.16 -31.11 14.35
C GLN A 57 75.32 -30.69 13.14
N VAL A 58 75.28 -31.49 12.07
CA VAL A 58 74.45 -31.21 10.88
C VAL A 58 72.97 -31.13 11.26
N SER A 59 72.47 -32.08 12.07
CA SER A 59 71.08 -32.06 12.51
C SER A 59 70.74 -30.82 13.36
N PHE A 60 71.69 -30.33 14.17
CA PHE A 60 71.53 -29.12 14.97
C PHE A 60 71.48 -27.86 14.09
N GLU A 61 72.34 -27.79 13.06
CA GLU A 61 72.35 -26.70 12.09
C GLU A 61 71.07 -26.66 11.25
N GLU A 62 70.57 -27.81 10.80
CA GLU A 62 69.28 -27.90 10.12
C GLU A 62 68.11 -27.48 11.02
N MET A 63 68.09 -27.94 12.27
CA MET A 63 67.06 -27.54 13.23
C MET A 63 67.08 -26.02 13.47
N LYS A 64 68.27 -25.42 13.55
CA LYS A 64 68.44 -23.97 13.66
C LYS A 64 67.89 -23.25 12.42
N ARG A 65 68.22 -23.72 11.21
CA ARG A 65 67.72 -23.15 9.95
C ARG A 65 66.21 -23.19 9.88
N ILE A 66 65.61 -24.35 10.19
CA ILE A 66 64.15 -24.53 10.22
C ILE A 66 63.49 -23.58 11.22
N ASN A 67 64.10 -23.37 12.38
CA ASN A 67 63.55 -22.49 13.40
C ASN A 67 63.61 -21.01 12.97
N GLU A 68 64.71 -20.60 12.32
CA GLU A 68 64.86 -19.25 11.74
C GLU A 68 63.85 -19.01 10.62
N GLU A 69 63.65 -19.98 9.72
CA GLU A 69 62.62 -19.93 8.67
C GLU A 69 61.20 -19.78 9.26
N LYS A 70 60.88 -20.56 10.31
CA LYS A 70 59.59 -20.47 11.02
C LYS A 70 59.39 -19.11 11.66
N TYR A 71 60.42 -18.59 12.33
CA TYR A 71 60.38 -17.27 12.96
C TYR A 71 60.17 -16.15 11.92
N ASN A 72 60.92 -16.19 10.81
CA ASN A 72 60.77 -15.23 9.72
C ASN A 72 59.38 -15.31 9.07
N SER A 73 58.84 -16.52 8.86
CA SER A 73 57.49 -16.72 8.34
C SER A 73 56.42 -16.13 9.26
N LEU A 74 56.58 -16.30 10.57
CA LEU A 74 55.68 -15.72 11.58
C LEU A 74 55.77 -14.19 11.59
N LEU A 75 56.98 -13.64 11.49
CA LEU A 75 57.22 -12.19 11.44
C LEU A 75 56.55 -11.57 10.20
N GLU A 76 56.71 -12.17 9.03
CA GLU A 76 56.08 -11.69 7.79
C GLU A 76 54.55 -11.75 7.87
N ARG A 77 53.99 -12.83 8.44
CA ARG A 77 52.54 -12.90 8.69
C ARG A 77 52.06 -11.78 9.61
N HIS A 78 52.79 -11.50 10.68
CA HIS A 78 52.46 -10.43 11.62
C HIS A 78 52.55 -9.04 10.96
N LYS A 79 53.59 -8.77 10.15
CA LYS A 79 53.68 -7.55 9.34
C LYS A 79 52.49 -7.41 8.39
N GLY A 80 52.09 -8.50 7.73
CA GLY A 80 50.90 -8.55 6.87
C GLY A 80 49.61 -8.18 7.62
N GLN A 81 49.43 -8.70 8.84
CA GLN A 81 48.29 -8.37 9.70
C GLN A 81 48.27 -6.88 10.11
N ILE A 82 49.43 -6.32 10.46
CA ILE A 82 49.53 -4.88 10.78
C ILE A 82 49.13 -4.03 9.58
N LEU A 83 49.60 -4.39 8.37
CA LEU A 83 49.23 -3.67 7.15
C LEU A 83 47.73 -3.75 6.89
N GLN A 84 47.11 -4.93 7.03
CA GLN A 84 45.67 -5.12 6.89
C GLN A 84 44.88 -4.27 7.91
N ALA A 85 45.28 -4.28 9.18
CA ALA A 85 44.66 -3.45 10.21
C ALA A 85 44.77 -1.95 9.87
N SER A 86 45.92 -1.50 9.37
CA SER A 86 46.12 -0.11 8.94
C SER A 86 45.27 0.28 7.72
N ASN A 87 45.05 -0.66 6.79
CA ASN A 87 44.18 -0.46 5.62
C ASN A 87 42.72 -0.32 6.07
N LEU A 88 42.24 -1.25 6.89
CA LEU A 88 40.88 -1.20 7.44
C LEU A 88 40.62 0.08 8.24
N GLN A 89 41.61 0.54 9.02
CA GLN A 89 41.49 1.79 9.76
C GLN A 89 41.39 3.01 8.83
N ARG A 90 42.10 3.00 7.69
CA ARG A 90 41.98 4.05 6.66
C ARG A 90 40.62 4.01 5.97
N GLU A 91 40.12 2.83 5.64
CA GLU A 91 38.78 2.66 5.04
C GLU A 91 37.68 3.14 5.99
N LEU A 92 37.75 2.79 7.28
CA LEU A 92 36.79 3.28 8.29
C LEU A 92 36.80 4.81 8.38
N ARG A 93 37.99 5.44 8.40
CA ARG A 93 38.10 6.91 8.41
C ARG A 93 37.54 7.55 7.15
N SER A 94 37.84 6.96 5.97
CA SER A 94 37.29 7.42 4.69
C SER A 94 35.76 7.35 4.68
N LEU A 95 35.20 6.22 5.13
CA LEU A 95 33.75 6.03 5.23
C LEU A 95 33.10 7.01 6.21
N GLU A 96 33.72 7.26 7.36
CA GLU A 96 33.26 8.25 8.33
C GLU A 96 33.23 9.66 7.74
N THR A 97 34.26 10.05 6.98
CA THR A 97 34.28 11.35 6.29
C THR A 97 33.18 11.44 5.22
N ALA A 98 32.97 10.38 4.44
CA ALA A 98 31.91 10.32 3.44
C ALA A 98 30.52 10.46 4.07
N PHE A 99 30.25 9.77 5.19
CA PHE A 99 28.99 9.92 5.93
C PHE A 99 28.79 11.34 6.46
N ARG A 100 29.83 11.97 7.01
CA ARG A 100 29.76 13.37 7.48
C ARG A 100 29.45 14.32 6.34
N GLU A 101 30.04 14.12 5.16
CA GLU A 101 29.72 14.92 3.97
C GLU A 101 28.30 14.70 3.48
N GLU A 102 27.81 13.46 3.50
CA GLU A 102 26.45 13.14 3.10
C GLU A 102 25.42 13.78 4.04
N ILE A 103 25.67 13.77 5.35
CA ILE A 103 24.86 14.50 6.34
C ILE A 103 24.88 16.01 6.04
N LYS A 104 26.05 16.60 5.82
CA LYS A 104 26.16 18.02 5.44
C LYS A 104 25.38 18.35 4.16
N LYS A 105 25.42 17.49 3.14
CA LYS A 105 24.65 17.64 1.89
C LYS A 105 23.14 17.56 2.14
N ARG A 106 22.68 16.61 2.97
CA ARG A 106 21.27 16.49 3.37
C ARG A 106 20.80 17.73 4.13
N ASP A 107 21.60 18.21 5.08
CA ASP A 107 21.29 19.41 5.85
C ASP A 107 21.26 20.67 4.99
N ALA A 108 22.21 20.84 4.07
CA ALA A 108 22.20 21.93 3.10
C ALA A 108 20.95 21.89 2.21
N LYS A 109 20.54 20.69 1.75
CA LYS A 109 19.30 20.51 0.97
C LYS A 109 18.06 20.87 1.80
N LEU A 110 17.99 20.46 3.07
CA LEU A 110 16.89 20.82 3.97
C LEU A 110 16.84 22.33 4.22
N ARG A 111 17.99 22.99 4.42
CA ARG A 111 18.07 24.45 4.55
C ARG A 111 17.57 25.15 3.30
N ASN A 112 17.99 24.71 2.11
CA ASN A 112 17.54 25.27 0.84
C ASN A 112 16.03 25.08 0.64
N MET A 113 15.47 23.91 0.96
CA MET A 113 14.02 23.70 0.90
C MET A 113 13.25 24.61 1.86
N ARG A 114 13.77 24.82 3.09
CA ARG A 114 13.18 25.77 4.04
C ARG A 114 13.24 27.21 3.53
N MET A 115 14.37 27.64 2.95
CA MET A 115 14.50 28.97 2.36
C MET A 115 13.54 29.14 1.19
N ASN A 116 13.42 28.15 0.31
CA ASN A 116 12.47 28.17 -0.81
C ASN A 116 11.02 28.22 -0.32
N GLN A 117 10.67 27.50 0.75
CA GLN A 117 9.34 27.58 1.36
C GLN A 117 9.07 28.97 1.94
N VAL A 118 10.01 29.55 2.68
CA VAL A 118 9.89 30.91 3.21
C VAL A 118 9.78 31.95 2.09
N GLU A 119 10.51 31.78 0.99
CA GLU A 119 10.42 32.66 -0.17
C GLU A 119 9.08 32.49 -0.90
N GLN A 120 8.57 31.26 -1.05
CA GLN A 120 7.22 31.00 -1.55
C GLN A 120 6.15 31.64 -0.66
N GLU A 121 6.27 31.55 0.66
CA GLU A 121 5.36 32.19 1.61
C GLU A 121 5.44 33.71 1.52
N ARG A 122 6.63 34.31 1.40
CA ARG A 122 6.79 35.75 1.16
C ARG A 122 6.15 36.17 -0.16
N ASN A 123 6.35 35.41 -1.24
CA ASN A 123 5.74 35.69 -2.53
C ASN A 123 4.22 35.57 -2.46
N GLN A 124 3.69 34.57 -1.74
CA GLN A 124 2.26 34.45 -1.47
C GLN A 124 1.74 35.62 -0.64
N GLN A 125 2.45 36.06 0.40
CA GLN A 125 2.05 37.22 1.21
C GLN A 125 2.07 38.52 0.40
N VAL A 126 3.04 38.71 -0.50
CA VAL A 126 3.07 39.86 -1.43
C VAL A 126 1.91 39.79 -2.40
N LEU A 127 1.59 38.61 -2.95
CA LEU A 127 0.42 38.40 -3.81
C LEU A 127 -0.88 38.66 -3.05
N VAL A 128 -1.04 38.15 -1.84
CA VAL A 128 -2.20 38.39 -0.97
C VAL A 128 -2.32 39.88 -0.62
N SER A 129 -1.21 40.55 -0.34
CA SER A 129 -1.21 42.00 -0.08
C SER A 129 -1.60 42.80 -1.33
N ARG A 130 -1.13 42.39 -2.51
CA ARG A 130 -1.55 42.98 -3.80
C ARG A 130 -3.03 42.69 -4.11
N LEU A 131 -3.51 41.50 -3.81
CA LEU A 131 -4.92 41.11 -3.99
C LEU A 131 -5.83 41.81 -2.99
N ASN A 132 -5.40 42.02 -1.75
CA ASN A 132 -6.16 42.79 -0.77
C ASN A 132 -6.16 44.30 -1.08
N SER A 133 -5.17 44.81 -1.83
CA SER A 133 -5.21 46.17 -2.41
C SER A 133 -6.04 46.27 -3.69
N VAL A 134 -6.54 45.15 -4.20
CA VAL A 134 -7.49 45.08 -5.32
C VAL A 134 -8.76 44.47 -4.75
N GLU A 135 -9.51 45.26 -3.99
CA GLU A 135 -10.92 44.94 -3.74
C GLU A 135 -11.63 44.73 -5.09
N GLU A 136 -12.52 43.74 -5.11
CA GLU A 136 -13.41 43.30 -6.21
C GLU A 136 -12.88 42.18 -7.14
N GLU A 137 -13.12 40.92 -6.74
CA GLU A 137 -13.82 39.85 -7.51
C GLU A 137 -13.35 38.43 -7.11
N PRO A 138 -14.24 37.48 -6.76
CA PRO A 138 -13.85 36.18 -6.21
C PRO A 138 -13.60 35.16 -7.34
N ARG A 139 -12.33 34.85 -7.64
CA ARG A 139 -11.97 33.72 -8.51
C ARG A 139 -11.45 32.51 -7.72
N LEU A 140 -12.36 31.55 -7.58
CA LEU A 140 -12.20 30.10 -7.48
C LEU A 140 -10.74 29.58 -7.48
N THR A 141 -10.23 29.26 -6.30
CA THR A 141 -9.03 28.44 -6.13
C THR A 141 -9.28 27.02 -6.67
N LEU A 142 -8.54 26.60 -7.70
CA LEU A 142 -8.51 25.23 -8.19
C LEU A 142 -8.07 24.28 -7.05
N LYS A 143 -9.03 23.54 -6.49
CA LYS A 143 -8.73 22.40 -5.63
C LYS A 143 -8.11 21.30 -6.50
N LYS A 144 -6.97 20.74 -6.08
CA LYS A 144 -6.42 19.50 -6.67
C LYS A 144 -7.56 18.47 -6.80
N PRO A 145 -7.79 17.89 -7.98
CA PRO A 145 -8.88 16.94 -8.15
C PRO A 145 -8.65 15.75 -7.22
N ASN A 146 -9.65 15.44 -6.38
CA ASN A 146 -9.60 14.25 -5.55
C ASN A 146 -9.77 13.02 -6.46
N VAL A 147 -8.65 12.36 -6.76
CA VAL A 147 -8.58 11.24 -7.71
C VAL A 147 -9.50 10.09 -7.29
N GLU A 148 -9.75 9.91 -5.99
CA GLU A 148 -10.63 8.87 -5.48
C GLU A 148 -12.09 9.00 -5.98
N GLN A 149 -12.52 10.22 -6.28
CA GLN A 149 -13.89 10.54 -6.70
C GLN A 149 -14.04 10.64 -8.22
N MET A 150 -12.95 10.45 -8.96
CA MET A 150 -12.97 10.48 -10.41
C MET A 150 -13.70 9.26 -10.96
N ARG A 151 -14.45 9.51 -12.04
CA ARG A 151 -15.13 8.48 -12.81
C ARG A 151 -15.02 8.83 -14.28
N MET A 152 -15.01 7.81 -15.10
CA MET A 152 -15.03 7.91 -16.55
C MET A 152 -15.99 6.86 -17.08
N LYS A 153 -16.70 7.18 -18.17
CA LYS A 153 -17.60 6.24 -18.82
C LYS A 153 -16.80 5.37 -19.79
N VAL A 154 -17.23 4.12 -19.94
CA VAL A 154 -16.66 3.19 -20.93
C VAL A 154 -16.80 3.75 -22.36
N SER A 155 -17.92 4.43 -22.66
CA SER A 155 -18.11 5.11 -23.95
C SER A 155 -17.04 6.17 -24.23
N ASP A 156 -16.56 6.85 -23.20
CA ASP A 156 -15.57 7.91 -23.33
C ASP A 156 -14.16 7.32 -23.49
N GLN A 157 -13.90 6.18 -22.85
CA GLN A 157 -12.68 5.39 -23.03
C GLN A 157 -12.57 4.81 -24.44
N LEU A 158 -13.65 4.28 -25.00
CA LEU A 158 -13.68 3.78 -26.37
C LEU A 158 -13.43 4.90 -27.38
N LYS A 159 -13.98 6.09 -27.16
CA LYS A 159 -13.70 7.27 -27.99
C LYS A 159 -12.23 7.69 -27.91
N ASN A 160 -11.64 7.62 -26.72
CA ASN A 160 -10.21 7.87 -26.54
C ASN A 160 -9.35 6.87 -27.31
N LEU A 161 -9.73 5.58 -27.34
CA LEU A 161 -9.03 4.57 -28.14
C LEU A 161 -9.13 4.86 -29.64
N THR A 162 -10.32 5.19 -30.15
CA THR A 162 -10.47 5.53 -31.58
C THR A 162 -9.65 6.77 -31.95
N MET A 163 -9.60 7.79 -31.08
CA MET A 163 -8.77 8.98 -31.29
C MET A 163 -7.27 8.65 -31.31
N LEU A 164 -6.82 7.71 -30.48
CA LEU A 164 -5.42 7.26 -30.46
C LEU A 164 -5.06 6.45 -31.72
N GLU A 165 -5.96 5.59 -32.18
CA GLU A 165 -5.75 4.83 -33.42
C GLU A 165 -5.63 5.75 -34.63
N ASP A 166 -6.47 6.80 -34.71
CA ASP A 166 -6.41 7.77 -35.79
C ASP A 166 -5.13 8.62 -35.70
N ALA A 167 -4.71 9.03 -34.49
CA ALA A 167 -3.44 9.70 -34.25
C ALA A 167 -2.22 8.89 -34.69
N PHE A 168 -2.28 7.57 -34.45
CA PHE A 168 -1.22 6.64 -34.80
C PHE A 168 -1.15 6.45 -36.32
N LYS A 169 -2.29 6.31 -37.02
CA LYS A 169 -2.34 6.28 -38.48
C LYS A 169 -1.78 7.56 -39.12
N GLU A 170 -2.01 8.70 -38.48
CA GLU A 170 -1.50 10.00 -38.92
C GLU A 170 -0.03 10.24 -38.52
N ASN A 171 0.66 9.28 -37.88
CA ASN A 171 2.02 9.38 -37.36
C ASN A 171 2.25 10.57 -36.41
N LYS A 172 1.22 11.01 -35.68
CA LYS A 172 1.28 12.14 -34.74
C LYS A 172 1.74 11.73 -33.34
N ILE A 173 1.90 10.43 -33.08
CA ILE A 173 2.25 9.87 -31.77
C ILE A 173 3.29 8.77 -31.93
N SER A 174 4.24 8.70 -31.02
CA SER A 174 5.19 7.59 -30.92
C SER A 174 4.49 6.25 -30.66
N GLN A 175 5.03 5.18 -31.24
CA GLN A 175 4.53 3.82 -31.06
C GLN A 175 4.55 3.38 -29.59
N GLU A 176 5.56 3.80 -28.83
CA GLU A 176 5.68 3.47 -27.41
C GLU A 176 4.57 4.14 -26.59
N LEU A 177 4.35 5.44 -26.81
CA LEU A 177 3.32 6.20 -26.11
C LEU A 177 1.92 5.69 -26.47
N HIS A 178 1.69 5.32 -27.73
CA HIS A 178 0.45 4.68 -28.17
C HIS A 178 0.21 3.36 -27.42
N ALA A 179 1.18 2.44 -27.41
CA ALA A 179 1.05 1.13 -26.76
C ALA A 179 0.79 1.26 -25.25
N ILE A 180 1.51 2.15 -24.57
CA ILE A 180 1.34 2.41 -23.13
C ILE A 180 -0.05 2.99 -22.85
N THR A 181 -0.49 3.97 -23.64
CA THR A 181 -1.79 4.63 -23.43
C THR A 181 -2.95 3.66 -23.65
N VAL A 182 -2.89 2.83 -24.70
CA VAL A 182 -3.90 1.80 -24.98
C VAL A 182 -3.97 0.78 -23.84
N ASN A 183 -2.82 0.31 -23.35
CA ASN A 183 -2.78 -0.64 -22.23
C ASN A 183 -3.46 -0.07 -20.98
N ILE A 184 -3.15 1.18 -20.61
CA ILE A 184 -3.75 1.81 -19.41
C ILE A 184 -5.25 2.02 -19.58
N ILE A 185 -5.72 2.42 -20.76
CA ILE A 185 -7.16 2.56 -21.02
C ILE A 185 -7.86 1.21 -20.86
N ASN A 186 -7.29 0.14 -21.42
CA ASN A 186 -7.83 -1.23 -21.32
C ASN A 186 -7.86 -1.73 -19.86
N GLN A 187 -6.78 -1.57 -19.11
CA GLN A 187 -6.74 -1.92 -17.69
C GLN A 187 -7.78 -1.13 -16.88
N THR A 188 -7.96 0.15 -17.20
CA THR A 188 -8.97 0.99 -16.55
C THR A 188 -10.40 0.56 -16.89
N MET A 189 -10.64 -0.01 -18.08
CA MET A 189 -11.92 -0.60 -18.49
C MET A 189 -12.22 -1.93 -17.79
N GLU A 190 -11.19 -2.71 -17.46
CA GLU A 190 -11.32 -4.02 -16.80
C GLU A 190 -11.68 -3.92 -15.31
N VAL A 191 -11.20 -2.88 -14.61
CA VAL A 191 -11.45 -2.71 -13.16
C VAL A 191 -12.95 -2.71 -12.77
N PRO A 192 -13.85 -1.96 -13.47
CA PRO A 192 -15.29 -2.07 -13.26
C PRO A 192 -15.86 -3.48 -13.46
N GLU A 193 -15.34 -4.26 -14.41
CA GLU A 193 -15.77 -5.63 -14.68
C GLU A 193 -15.38 -6.57 -13.54
N ILE A 194 -14.12 -6.53 -13.10
CA ILE A 194 -13.61 -7.30 -11.97
C ILE A 194 -14.42 -6.96 -10.70
N ARG A 195 -14.71 -5.68 -10.50
CA ARG A 195 -15.56 -5.23 -9.40
C ARG A 195 -16.96 -5.83 -9.49
N LEU A 196 -17.58 -5.84 -10.67
CA LEU A 196 -18.90 -6.43 -10.85
C LEU A 196 -18.90 -7.94 -10.60
N ARG A 197 -17.89 -8.66 -11.11
CA ARG A 197 -17.70 -10.09 -10.83
C ARG A 197 -17.61 -10.36 -9.32
N SER A 198 -16.79 -9.58 -8.61
CA SER A 198 -16.65 -9.71 -7.15
C SER A 198 -17.96 -9.45 -6.39
N LEU A 199 -18.83 -8.56 -6.91
CA LEU A 199 -20.14 -8.30 -6.33
C LEU A 199 -21.09 -9.49 -6.54
N PHE A 200 -21.06 -10.13 -7.70
CA PHE A 200 -21.85 -11.34 -7.95
C PHE A 200 -21.38 -12.50 -7.07
N GLU A 201 -20.08 -12.75 -6.97
CA GLU A 201 -19.52 -13.78 -6.09
C GLU A 201 -19.95 -13.55 -4.63
N ARG A 202 -19.85 -12.31 -4.16
CA ARG A 202 -20.34 -11.91 -2.84
C ARG A 202 -21.84 -12.16 -2.67
N TYR A 203 -22.64 -11.83 -3.67
CA TYR A 203 -24.08 -12.03 -3.60
C TYR A 203 -24.45 -13.52 -3.55
N ILE A 204 -23.85 -14.34 -4.42
CA ILE A 204 -24.08 -15.78 -4.48
C ILE A 204 -23.70 -16.44 -3.16
N THR A 205 -22.53 -16.10 -2.63
CA THR A 205 -22.05 -16.64 -1.33
C THR A 205 -22.93 -16.17 -0.17
N PHE A 206 -23.34 -14.90 -0.14
CA PHE A 206 -24.28 -14.37 0.84
C PHE A 206 -25.62 -15.13 0.79
N ARG A 207 -26.20 -15.31 -0.40
CA ARG A 207 -27.47 -16.02 -0.59
C ARG A 207 -27.40 -17.47 -0.12
N ARG A 208 -26.34 -18.20 -0.50
CA ARG A 208 -26.13 -19.58 -0.04
C ARG A 208 -26.04 -19.68 1.48
N LEU A 209 -25.30 -18.78 2.13
CA LEU A 209 -25.18 -18.77 3.59
C LEU A 209 -26.49 -18.38 4.28
N GLN A 210 -27.26 -17.49 3.65
CA GLN A 210 -28.57 -17.07 4.16
C GLN A 210 -29.60 -18.22 4.05
N GLU A 211 -29.62 -18.94 2.93
CA GLU A 211 -30.48 -20.12 2.73
C GLU A 211 -30.13 -21.23 3.74
N GLN A 212 -28.84 -21.51 3.95
CA GLN A 212 -28.39 -22.44 5.00
C GLN A 212 -28.80 -22.01 6.40
N LYS A 213 -28.76 -20.70 6.69
CA LYS A 213 -29.19 -20.15 7.98
C LYS A 213 -30.68 -20.32 8.19
N GLU A 214 -31.48 -20.06 7.16
CA GLU A 214 -32.94 -20.22 7.20
C GLU A 214 -33.30 -21.69 7.43
N GLU A 215 -32.73 -22.62 6.65
CA GLU A 215 -32.95 -24.07 6.81
C GLU A 215 -32.59 -24.57 8.21
N LEU A 216 -31.45 -24.13 8.76
CA LEU A 216 -31.04 -24.50 10.11
C LEU A 216 -31.91 -23.86 11.18
N SER A 217 -32.39 -22.64 10.95
CA SER A 217 -33.29 -21.96 11.89
C SER A 217 -34.67 -22.60 11.94
N GLU A 218 -35.18 -23.13 10.83
CA GLU A 218 -36.41 -23.91 10.77
C GLU A 218 -36.24 -25.24 11.50
N LYS A 219 -35.13 -25.96 11.25
CA LYS A 219 -34.80 -27.21 11.96
C LYS A 219 -34.71 -27.06 13.49
N ILE A 220 -34.24 -25.90 13.99
CA ILE A 220 -34.20 -25.59 15.42
C ILE A 220 -35.61 -25.28 15.97
N LYS A 221 -36.51 -24.71 15.15
CA LYS A 221 -37.90 -24.46 15.56
C LYS A 221 -38.73 -25.75 15.58
N ASP A 222 -38.42 -26.69 14.69
CA ASP A 222 -39.14 -27.95 14.53
C ASP A 222 -38.66 -29.04 15.53
N THR A 223 -37.48 -28.90 16.14
CA THR A 223 -37.06 -29.79 17.23
C THR A 223 -37.97 -29.59 18.44
N LYS A 224 -38.75 -30.63 18.78
CA LYS A 224 -39.58 -30.65 19.99
C LYS A 224 -38.71 -30.38 21.22
N ALA A 225 -39.18 -29.51 22.11
CA ALA A 225 -38.56 -29.19 23.39
C ALA A 225 -38.25 -30.46 24.20
N GLY A 226 -37.01 -30.97 24.10
CA GLY A 226 -36.61 -32.24 24.71
C GLY A 226 -35.18 -32.65 24.37
N ASP A 227 -34.73 -32.42 23.13
CA ASP A 227 -33.39 -32.81 22.65
C ASP A 227 -32.35 -31.67 22.79
N THR A 228 -32.14 -31.22 24.04
CA THR A 228 -31.28 -30.07 24.37
C THR A 228 -29.84 -30.16 23.85
N GLU A 229 -29.31 -31.37 23.63
CA GLU A 229 -27.96 -31.55 23.08
C GLU A 229 -27.90 -31.25 21.57
N LYS A 230 -28.95 -31.62 20.81
CA LYS A 230 -29.02 -31.35 19.36
C LYS A 230 -29.18 -29.86 19.10
N ASP A 231 -29.99 -29.17 19.89
CA ASP A 231 -30.16 -27.72 19.82
C ASP A 231 -28.86 -26.97 20.16
N LYS A 232 -28.11 -27.42 21.18
CA LYS A 232 -26.78 -26.87 21.50
C LYS A 232 -25.78 -27.05 20.36
N ARG A 233 -25.79 -28.19 19.67
CA ARG A 233 -24.93 -28.45 18.51
C ARG A 233 -25.30 -27.56 17.32
N LEU A 234 -26.59 -27.40 17.03
CA LEU A 234 -27.10 -26.54 15.94
C LEU A 234 -26.83 -25.05 16.19
N THR A 235 -27.04 -24.57 17.42
CA THR A 235 -26.72 -23.20 17.82
C THR A 235 -25.22 -22.90 17.73
N THR A 236 -24.37 -23.82 18.17
CA THR A 236 -22.90 -23.72 18.00
C THR A 236 -22.51 -23.69 16.52
N TYR A 237 -23.18 -24.47 15.67
CA TYR A 237 -22.95 -24.45 14.22
C TYR A 237 -23.33 -23.10 13.59
N LEU A 238 -24.48 -22.53 13.97
CA LEU A 238 -24.90 -21.19 13.54
C LEU A 238 -23.90 -20.11 13.96
N GLU A 239 -23.36 -20.18 15.18
CA GLU A 239 -22.34 -19.25 15.65
C GLU A 239 -21.06 -19.34 14.80
N ARG A 240 -20.60 -20.56 14.50
CA ARG A 240 -19.44 -20.79 13.61
C ARG A 240 -19.70 -20.25 12.20
N MET A 241 -20.92 -20.42 11.68
CA MET A 241 -21.31 -19.88 10.39
C MET A 241 -21.33 -18.34 10.40
N GLY A 242 -21.81 -17.72 11.48
CA GLY A 242 -21.73 -16.27 11.68
C GLY A 242 -20.29 -15.75 11.68
N LYS A 243 -19.37 -16.46 12.37
CA LYS A 243 -17.93 -16.14 12.34
C LYS A 243 -17.33 -16.24 10.93
N ARG A 244 -17.67 -17.30 10.18
CA ARG A 244 -17.25 -17.44 8.76
C ARG A 244 -17.79 -16.30 7.89
N MET A 245 -19.03 -15.88 8.13
CA MET A 245 -19.66 -14.79 7.40
C MET A 245 -18.93 -13.46 7.65
N ASN A 246 -18.64 -13.15 8.90
CA ASN A 246 -17.88 -11.95 9.26
C ASN A 246 -16.47 -11.96 8.64
N ALA A 247 -15.76 -13.10 8.69
CA ALA A 247 -14.47 -13.24 8.02
C ALA A 247 -14.56 -13.04 6.50
N SER A 248 -15.68 -13.46 5.89
CA SER A 248 -15.93 -13.24 4.44
C SER A 248 -16.22 -11.78 4.13
N ILE A 249 -16.97 -11.10 5.01
CA ILE A 249 -17.24 -9.65 4.91
C ILE A 249 -15.94 -8.85 4.96
N ASP A 250 -15.01 -9.20 5.85
CA ASP A 250 -13.72 -8.53 5.95
C ASP A 250 -12.88 -8.76 4.70
N LYS A 251 -12.80 -10.00 4.19
CA LYS A 251 -12.16 -10.28 2.89
C LYS A 251 -12.76 -9.47 1.74
N TRP A 252 -14.09 -9.33 1.69
CA TRP A 252 -14.75 -8.50 0.67
C TRP A 252 -14.45 -7.01 0.84
N ARG A 253 -14.26 -6.54 2.07
CA ARG A 253 -13.85 -5.16 2.37
C ARG A 253 -12.43 -4.90 1.87
N ASP A 254 -11.50 -5.80 2.17
CA ASP A 254 -10.12 -5.71 1.73
C ASP A 254 -10.02 -5.75 0.21
N LYS A 255 -10.75 -6.66 -0.44
CA LYS A 255 -10.80 -6.74 -1.91
C LYS A 255 -11.38 -5.47 -2.53
N ARG A 256 -12.41 -4.87 -1.91
CA ARG A 256 -12.99 -3.60 -2.36
C ARG A 256 -11.99 -2.45 -2.24
N GLU A 257 -11.23 -2.38 -1.14
CA GLU A 257 -10.23 -1.35 -0.92
C GLU A 257 -9.06 -1.49 -1.90
N SER A 258 -8.58 -2.71 -2.11
CA SER A 258 -7.56 -3.03 -3.12
C SER A 258 -8.00 -2.60 -4.53
N LEU A 259 -9.23 -2.90 -4.94
CA LEU A 259 -9.76 -2.45 -6.24
C LEU A 259 -9.93 -0.92 -6.30
N LYS A 260 -10.20 -0.25 -5.17
CA LYS A 260 -10.26 1.21 -5.10
C LYS A 260 -8.88 1.82 -5.32
N GLN A 261 -7.85 1.28 -4.67
CA GLN A 261 -6.45 1.70 -4.79
C GLN A 261 -5.91 1.49 -6.21
N GLN A 262 -6.12 0.30 -6.78
CA GLN A 262 -5.73 0.00 -8.16
C GLN A 262 -6.38 0.99 -9.15
N ARG A 263 -7.66 1.31 -8.96
CA ARG A 263 -8.35 2.30 -9.79
C ARG A 263 -7.76 3.70 -9.65
N THR A 264 -7.38 4.13 -8.45
CA THR A 264 -6.80 5.46 -8.24
C THR A 264 -5.42 5.56 -8.88
N GLU A 265 -4.58 4.54 -8.73
CA GLU A 265 -3.27 4.47 -9.38
C GLU A 265 -3.40 4.53 -10.90
N LEU A 266 -4.32 3.76 -11.49
CA LEU A 266 -4.59 3.80 -12.92
C LEU A 266 -5.06 5.18 -13.39
N TYR A 267 -5.91 5.88 -12.62
CA TYR A 267 -6.33 7.23 -12.97
C TYR A 267 -5.21 8.27 -12.84
N GLU A 268 -4.30 8.13 -11.88
CA GLU A 268 -3.12 9.00 -11.77
C GLU A 268 -2.19 8.80 -12.98
N GLN A 269 -1.88 7.55 -13.32
CA GLN A 269 -1.06 7.21 -14.49
C GLN A 269 -1.71 7.70 -15.78
N MET A 270 -3.03 7.50 -15.92
CA MET A 270 -3.76 7.91 -17.10
C MET A 270 -3.81 9.43 -17.25
N LEU A 271 -3.92 10.19 -16.16
CA LEU A 271 -3.83 11.66 -16.23
C LEU A 271 -2.44 12.12 -16.69
N ALA A 272 -1.38 11.55 -16.13
CA ALA A 272 0.00 11.88 -16.50
C ALA A 272 0.29 11.57 -17.97
N ILE A 273 -0.16 10.41 -18.45
CA ILE A 273 0.04 9.98 -19.84
C ILE A 273 -0.84 10.77 -20.80
N PHE A 274 -2.07 11.13 -20.41
CA PHE A 274 -2.89 12.01 -21.24
C PHE A 274 -2.27 13.41 -21.39
N ASP A 275 -1.59 13.92 -20.35
CA ASP A 275 -0.82 15.16 -20.48
C ASP A 275 0.34 15.00 -21.48
N ALA A 276 1.07 13.89 -21.45
CA ALA A 276 2.14 13.59 -22.40
C ALA A 276 1.62 13.45 -23.85
N VAL A 277 0.51 12.72 -24.04
CA VAL A 277 -0.15 12.56 -25.36
C VAL A 277 -0.63 13.91 -25.90
N THR A 278 -1.18 14.77 -25.05
CA THR A 278 -1.58 16.12 -25.46
C THR A 278 -0.38 16.98 -25.85
N GLN A 279 0.77 16.84 -25.18
CA GLN A 279 2.00 17.58 -25.51
C GLN A 279 2.64 17.10 -26.83
N GLU A 280 2.64 15.79 -27.09
CA GLU A 280 3.30 15.20 -28.26
C GLU A 280 2.40 15.29 -29.52
N ALA A 281 1.15 14.84 -29.41
CA ALA A 281 0.25 14.72 -30.57
C ALA A 281 -0.70 15.93 -30.73
N GLY A 282 -0.79 16.82 -29.74
CA GLY A 282 -1.77 17.92 -29.73
C GLY A 282 -3.22 17.46 -29.53
N ILE A 283 -3.43 16.21 -29.12
CA ILE A 283 -4.77 15.61 -29.03
C ILE A 283 -5.31 15.77 -27.61
N SER A 284 -6.50 16.36 -27.51
CA SER A 284 -7.20 16.53 -26.24
C SER A 284 -8.01 15.28 -25.91
N MET A 285 -7.41 14.38 -25.13
CA MET A 285 -8.08 13.17 -24.63
C MET A 285 -9.22 13.51 -23.64
N ILE A 286 -10.28 12.70 -23.62
CA ILE A 286 -11.36 12.84 -22.64
C ILE A 286 -10.85 12.40 -21.27
N ARG A 287 -10.68 13.36 -20.35
CA ARG A 287 -10.16 13.11 -19.00
C ARG A 287 -11.24 12.58 -18.04
N PRO A 288 -10.86 11.78 -17.03
CA PRO A 288 -11.75 11.45 -15.92
C PRO A 288 -12.24 12.72 -15.25
N ARG A 289 -13.50 12.73 -14.82
CA ARG A 289 -14.08 13.87 -14.11
C ARG A 289 -14.44 13.45 -12.70
N THR A 290 -14.21 14.32 -11.73
CA THR A 290 -14.79 14.14 -10.40
C THR A 290 -16.29 14.15 -10.57
N ALA A 291 -16.95 13.07 -10.17
CA ALA A 291 -18.41 13.04 -10.16
C ALA A 291 -18.87 14.05 -9.11
N THR A 292 -19.13 15.29 -9.52
CA THR A 292 -19.86 16.24 -8.68
C THR A 292 -21.25 15.64 -8.52
N PHE A 293 -21.46 14.92 -7.43
CA PHE A 293 -22.81 14.59 -6.98
C PHE A 293 -23.50 15.93 -6.78
N LYS A 294 -24.21 16.43 -7.80
CA LYS A 294 -25.26 17.39 -7.57
C LYS A 294 -26.31 16.58 -6.81
N PRO A 295 -26.52 16.81 -5.51
CA PRO A 295 -27.62 16.15 -4.82
C PRO A 295 -28.86 16.42 -5.66
N TYR A 296 -29.57 15.36 -6.03
CA TYR A 296 -30.85 15.49 -6.70
C TYR A 296 -31.71 16.35 -5.80
N LYS A 297 -31.83 17.64 -6.14
CA LYS A 297 -32.86 18.48 -5.55
C LYS A 297 -34.15 17.91 -6.14
N PRO A 298 -35.01 17.23 -5.35
CA PRO A 298 -36.33 16.89 -5.87
C PRO A 298 -36.93 18.16 -6.45
N PRO A 299 -37.63 18.10 -7.59
CA PRO A 299 -38.22 19.30 -8.18
C PRO A 299 -38.96 20.01 -7.06
N SER A 300 -38.45 21.18 -6.67
CA SER A 300 -39.06 22.02 -5.66
C SER A 300 -40.49 22.14 -6.14
N ARG A 301 -41.43 21.51 -5.42
CA ARG A 301 -42.85 21.69 -5.65
C ARG A 301 -43.01 23.20 -5.67
N ARG A 302 -43.20 23.78 -6.86
CA ARG A 302 -43.64 25.16 -7.00
C ARG A 302 -44.87 25.19 -6.11
N ARG A 303 -44.74 25.78 -4.91
CA ARG A 303 -45.88 26.18 -4.14
C ARG A 303 -46.61 27.06 -5.13
N LYS A 304 -47.75 26.58 -5.63
CA LYS A 304 -48.70 27.41 -6.34
C LYS A 304 -48.92 28.57 -5.38
N SER A 305 -48.32 29.72 -5.67
CA SER A 305 -48.68 30.95 -5.00
C SER A 305 -50.18 31.02 -5.16
N LYS A 306 -50.91 30.96 -4.03
CA LYS A 306 -52.29 31.39 -4.01
C LYS A 306 -52.27 32.78 -4.63
N ILE A 307 -52.85 32.90 -5.80
CA ILE A 307 -53.28 34.17 -6.36
C ILE A 307 -54.22 34.72 -5.30
N GLN A 308 -53.72 35.60 -4.44
CA GLN A 308 -54.59 36.50 -3.71
C GLN A 308 -55.00 37.60 -4.70
N PRO A 309 -56.27 38.00 -4.72
CA PRO A 309 -56.71 39.10 -5.54
C PRO A 309 -55.99 40.38 -5.09
N SER A 310 -55.50 41.11 -6.08
CA SER A 310 -54.92 42.45 -5.99
C SER A 310 -55.81 43.38 -5.15
N GLY A 311 -55.45 43.57 -3.89
CA GLY A 311 -55.89 44.71 -3.09
C GLY A 311 -55.05 45.92 -3.48
N ILE A 312 -55.72 46.96 -3.99
CA ILE A 312 -55.14 48.26 -4.29
C ILE A 312 -54.58 48.83 -2.98
N HIS A 313 -53.26 48.94 -2.88
CA HIS A 313 -52.63 49.78 -1.87
C HIS A 313 -52.70 51.22 -2.36
N MET A 314 -53.58 52.03 -1.76
CA MET A 314 -53.43 53.48 -1.78
C MET A 314 -52.40 53.86 -0.72
N ASP A 315 -51.35 54.55 -1.16
CA ASP A 315 -50.46 55.28 -0.28
C ASP A 315 -51.20 56.49 0.30
N LEU A 316 -51.43 56.47 1.61
CA LEU A 316 -51.75 57.65 2.37
C LEU A 316 -50.52 58.04 3.18
N SER A 317 -49.89 59.11 2.72
CA SER A 317 -48.92 59.89 3.46
C SER A 317 -49.60 60.59 4.64
N GLY A 318 -48.86 60.70 5.75
CA GLY A 318 -49.04 61.81 6.68
C GLY A 318 -49.64 61.48 8.04
N SER A 319 -48.76 61.61 9.04
CA SER A 319 -49.00 62.42 10.25
C SER A 319 -49.81 61.84 11.41
N MET A 320 -49.27 62.10 12.62
CA MET A 320 -49.81 61.92 13.97
C MET A 320 -49.81 60.47 14.50
N ALA A 321 -48.91 60.08 15.41
CA ALA A 321 -48.82 60.43 16.83
C ALA A 321 -49.75 59.58 17.75
N LYS A 322 -49.07 58.89 18.67
CA LYS A 322 -49.45 58.54 20.06
C LYS A 322 -50.31 57.28 20.36
N GLU A 323 -49.70 56.51 21.26
CA GLU A 323 -50.26 55.93 22.50
C GLU A 323 -51.09 54.63 22.44
N SER A 324 -50.48 53.58 22.99
CA SER A 324 -51.00 52.70 24.05
C SER A 324 -52.50 52.38 24.05
N VAL A 325 -52.86 51.13 23.72
CA VAL A 325 -53.97 50.45 24.39
C VAL A 325 -53.65 48.96 24.59
N ILE A 326 -53.46 48.63 25.86
CA ILE A 326 -53.60 47.31 26.49
C ILE A 326 -55.04 46.80 26.30
N GLY A 327 -55.22 45.53 25.90
CA GLY A 327 -56.57 44.96 25.82
C GLY A 327 -56.62 43.48 25.45
N THR A 328 -56.47 42.63 26.47
CA THR A 328 -57.32 41.46 26.76
C THR A 328 -58.19 40.85 25.64
N SER A 329 -57.92 39.59 25.30
CA SER A 329 -58.98 38.57 25.12
C SER A 329 -58.41 37.18 25.41
N MET A 330 -58.54 36.74 26.67
CA MET A 330 -59.35 35.60 27.10
C MET A 330 -59.09 34.27 26.36
N ALA A 331 -58.33 33.41 27.04
CA ALA A 331 -58.44 31.96 26.89
C ALA A 331 -59.70 31.49 27.64
N LEU A 332 -60.60 30.79 26.95
CA LEU A 332 -61.63 29.97 27.58
C LEU A 332 -61.22 28.50 27.46
N LEU A 333 -60.80 27.94 28.59
CA LEU A 333 -60.95 26.51 28.88
C LEU A 333 -62.44 26.17 28.89
N GLY A 334 -62.83 25.08 28.26
CA GLY A 334 -64.19 24.55 28.30
C GLY A 334 -64.30 23.23 27.59
N GLU A 335 -64.15 22.16 28.37
CA GLU A 335 -64.31 20.76 28.01
C GLU A 335 -65.70 20.48 27.42
N THR A 336 -65.77 19.95 26.20
CA THR A 336 -66.83 19.04 25.75
C THR A 336 -66.24 18.06 24.73
N GLY A 337 -66.60 16.78 24.87
CA GLY A 337 -66.07 15.65 24.10
C GLY A 337 -66.45 15.61 22.61
N PRO A 338 -66.18 14.49 21.94
CA PRO A 338 -65.93 14.46 20.50
C PRO A 338 -67.22 14.37 19.69
N PHE A 339 -67.76 15.50 19.27
CA PHE A 339 -68.72 15.55 18.17
C PHE A 339 -67.96 15.61 16.83
N TRP A 340 -68.14 14.58 16.03
CA TRP A 340 -67.72 14.53 14.63
C TRP A 340 -68.46 15.63 13.85
N ARG A 341 -67.82 16.78 13.64
CA ARG A 341 -68.23 17.71 12.58
C ARG A 341 -67.59 17.26 11.28
N MET A 342 -68.40 16.75 10.35
CA MET A 342 -67.99 16.64 8.95
C MET A 342 -67.88 18.05 8.34
N PRO A 343 -66.77 18.41 7.68
CA PRO A 343 -66.74 19.60 6.86
C PRO A 343 -67.63 19.40 5.64
N ALA A 344 -68.67 20.21 5.53
CA ALA A 344 -69.38 20.44 4.28
C ALA A 344 -68.40 21.13 3.33
N ASN A 345 -67.82 20.36 2.41
CA ASN A 345 -67.21 20.75 1.13
C ASN A 345 -66.70 19.45 0.48
N TRP A 346 -67.63 18.65 -0.04
CA TRP A 346 -67.38 17.36 -0.67
C TRP A 346 -67.16 17.49 -2.20
N GLU A 347 -66.26 18.36 -2.64
CA GLU A 347 -65.78 18.27 -4.02
C GLU A 347 -64.60 17.31 -4.11
N ALA A 348 -64.95 16.04 -4.37
CA ALA A 348 -64.14 15.02 -5.04
C ALA A 348 -62.63 15.00 -4.76
N THR A 349 -62.21 14.82 -3.51
CA THR A 349 -60.85 14.39 -3.20
C THR A 349 -60.84 12.92 -2.83
N THR A 350 -60.36 12.11 -3.77
CA THR A 350 -59.98 10.70 -3.59
C THR A 350 -59.31 10.45 -2.23
N ALA A 351 -59.87 9.50 -1.48
CA ALA A 351 -59.36 9.05 -0.19
C ALA A 351 -57.86 8.73 -0.29
N VAL A 352 -57.04 9.48 0.43
CA VAL A 352 -55.63 9.17 0.62
C VAL A 352 -55.56 8.11 1.70
N VAL A 353 -55.62 6.84 1.28
CA VAL A 353 -55.15 5.72 2.09
C VAL A 353 -53.67 5.96 2.31
N THR A 354 -53.24 6.21 3.54
CA THR A 354 -51.82 6.28 3.91
C THR A 354 -51.23 4.88 3.78
N VAL A 355 -50.76 4.57 2.57
CA VAL A 355 -50.02 3.34 2.30
C VAL A 355 -48.57 3.55 2.76
N PRO A 356 -47.95 2.60 3.49
CA PRO A 356 -46.55 2.67 3.87
C PRO A 356 -45.65 2.99 2.67
N LYS A 357 -44.67 3.86 2.88
CA LYS A 357 -43.80 4.46 1.83
C LYS A 357 -43.14 3.45 0.87
N MET A 358 -43.02 2.19 1.29
CA MET A 358 -42.48 1.08 0.48
C MET A 358 -43.41 0.66 -0.67
N LEU A 359 -44.72 0.88 -0.55
CA LEU A 359 -45.72 0.55 -1.57
C LEU A 359 -46.11 1.76 -2.43
N ASP A 360 -45.64 2.96 -2.08
CA ASP A 360 -46.02 4.20 -2.72
C ASP A 360 -45.48 4.30 -4.16
N MET A 361 -44.35 3.66 -4.48
CA MET A 361 -43.89 3.58 -5.88
C MET A 361 -44.80 2.69 -6.73
N ASP A 362 -45.13 1.49 -6.26
CA ASP A 362 -45.90 0.50 -7.01
C ASP A 362 -47.37 0.88 -7.15
N VAL A 363 -47.95 1.48 -6.11
CA VAL A 363 -49.33 1.97 -6.15
C VAL A 363 -49.44 3.19 -7.06
N ASN A 364 -48.45 4.09 -7.07
CA ASN A 364 -48.47 5.26 -7.96
C ASN A 364 -48.17 4.91 -9.43
N THR A 365 -47.32 3.91 -9.73
CA THR A 365 -47.15 3.42 -11.11
C THR A 365 -48.44 2.77 -11.60
N ARG A 366 -49.06 1.89 -10.79
CA ARG A 366 -50.35 1.27 -11.14
C ARG A 366 -51.47 2.30 -11.32
N ARG A 367 -51.52 3.32 -10.46
CA ARG A 367 -52.49 4.42 -10.56
C ARG A 367 -52.27 5.28 -11.81
N LYS A 368 -51.03 5.58 -12.18
CA LYS A 368 -50.72 6.28 -13.44
C LYS A 368 -51.08 5.45 -14.66
N THR A 369 -50.76 4.16 -14.67
CA THR A 369 -51.18 3.28 -15.78
C THR A 369 -52.70 3.17 -15.87
N ALA A 370 -53.41 3.12 -14.74
CA ALA A 370 -54.87 3.11 -14.72
C ALA A 370 -55.45 4.45 -15.21
N GLN A 371 -54.85 5.58 -14.84
CA GLN A 371 -55.24 6.90 -15.36
C GLN A 371 -54.98 7.03 -16.87
N ASP A 372 -53.86 6.52 -17.37
CA ASP A 372 -53.56 6.52 -18.81
C ASP A 372 -54.53 5.63 -19.59
N VAL A 373 -54.92 4.48 -19.03
CA VAL A 373 -55.94 3.60 -19.61
C VAL A 373 -57.30 4.28 -19.61
N LEU A 374 -57.70 4.92 -18.51
CA LEU A 374 -58.97 5.66 -18.43
C LEU A 374 -58.99 6.90 -19.33
N LEU A 375 -57.85 7.59 -19.51
CA LEU A 375 -57.71 8.70 -20.46
C LEU A 375 -57.82 8.24 -21.92
N ARG A 376 -57.34 7.03 -22.22
CA ARG A 376 -57.51 6.39 -23.55
C ARG A 376 -58.93 5.92 -23.78
N LEU A 377 -59.64 5.48 -22.74
CA LEU A 377 -61.04 5.07 -22.82
C LEU A 377 -62.03 6.26 -22.81
N GLY A 378 -61.63 7.40 -22.24
CA GLY A 378 -62.44 8.62 -22.17
C GLY A 378 -62.33 9.54 -23.40
N LYS A 379 -61.31 9.33 -24.25
CA LYS A 379 -61.23 9.94 -25.58
C LYS A 379 -61.75 8.93 -26.59
N GLY A 380 -63.02 9.05 -26.97
CA GLY A 380 -63.57 8.30 -28.08
C GLY A 380 -62.80 8.67 -29.35
N ASP A 381 -61.89 7.79 -29.75
CA ASP A 381 -61.23 7.84 -31.06
C ASP A 381 -61.59 6.57 -31.82
N ASP A 382 -62.54 6.73 -32.74
CA ASP A 382 -62.99 5.77 -33.74
C ASP A 382 -61.95 5.58 -34.85
N SER A 383 -60.73 5.16 -34.50
CA SER A 383 -59.77 4.73 -35.52
C SER A 383 -59.24 3.33 -35.22
N ARG A 384 -59.84 2.37 -35.92
CA ARG A 384 -59.28 1.03 -36.12
C ARG A 384 -57.90 1.17 -36.74
N ASN A 385 -56.85 0.89 -35.97
CA ASN A 385 -55.65 0.33 -36.54
C ASN A 385 -55.00 -0.66 -35.59
N ILE A 386 -54.91 -1.88 -36.11
CA ILE A 386 -54.35 -3.07 -35.49
C ILE A 386 -52.85 -2.84 -35.34
N ASN A 387 -52.38 -2.79 -34.09
CA ASN A 387 -51.11 -3.39 -33.66
C ASN A 387 -50.99 -3.22 -32.14
N ALA A 388 -51.48 -4.23 -31.42
CA ALA A 388 -51.25 -4.36 -29.99
C ALA A 388 -49.74 -4.59 -29.74
N PRO A 389 -49.07 -3.82 -28.86
CA PRO A 389 -47.71 -4.13 -28.47
C PRO A 389 -47.73 -5.38 -27.58
N ARG A 390 -47.01 -6.41 -28.01
CA ARG A 390 -46.69 -7.59 -27.21
C ARG A 390 -46.05 -7.13 -25.89
N ILE A 391 -46.72 -7.46 -24.79
CA ILE A 391 -46.20 -7.33 -23.44
C ILE A 391 -45.11 -8.40 -23.28
N ASN A 392 -43.86 -8.05 -23.59
CA ASN A 392 -42.72 -8.79 -23.09
C ASN A 392 -42.64 -8.54 -21.58
N ARG A 393 -43.03 -9.54 -20.80
CA ARG A 393 -42.73 -9.60 -19.37
C ARG A 393 -41.23 -9.84 -19.18
N GLU A 394 -40.42 -8.80 -19.33
CA GLU A 394 -39.12 -8.78 -18.68
C GLU A 394 -39.35 -8.46 -17.21
N ALA A 395 -38.92 -9.37 -16.33
CA ALA A 395 -38.91 -9.19 -14.90
C ALA A 395 -38.12 -7.91 -14.57
N THR A 396 -38.84 -6.86 -14.21
CA THR A 396 -38.28 -5.60 -13.76
C THR A 396 -37.62 -5.85 -12.41
N LEU A 397 -36.31 -6.05 -12.43
CA LEU A 397 -35.51 -6.06 -11.20
C LEU A 397 -35.69 -4.70 -10.51
N PRO A 398 -36.04 -4.67 -9.21
CA PRO A 398 -36.22 -3.42 -8.50
C PRO A 398 -34.89 -2.65 -8.41
N PRO A 399 -34.93 -1.31 -8.28
CA PRO A 399 -33.73 -0.49 -8.14
C PRO A 399 -32.90 -0.96 -6.93
N ILE A 400 -31.59 -1.15 -7.16
CA ILE A 400 -30.55 -1.67 -6.23
C ILE A 400 -30.57 -1.02 -4.83
N ALA A 401 -31.22 0.14 -4.67
CA ALA A 401 -31.40 0.81 -3.39
C ALA A 401 -32.31 0.07 -2.39
N SER A 402 -33.08 -0.95 -2.80
CA SER A 402 -33.93 -1.75 -1.89
C SER A 402 -33.24 -2.98 -1.29
N LEU A 403 -31.99 -3.29 -1.67
CA LEU A 403 -31.30 -4.52 -1.27
C LEU A 403 -30.50 -4.42 0.05
N PHE A 404 -30.54 -3.27 0.74
CA PHE A 404 -29.72 -3.07 1.94
C PHE A 404 -30.49 -2.33 3.04
N PRO A 405 -30.74 -2.93 4.21
CA PRO A 405 -30.90 -2.14 5.43
C PRO A 405 -29.55 -1.49 5.80
N PRO A 406 -29.54 -0.28 6.37
CA PRO A 406 -28.32 0.34 6.88
C PRO A 406 -27.74 -0.52 8.01
N ILE A 407 -26.45 -0.85 7.92
CA ILE A 407 -25.70 -1.45 9.01
C ILE A 407 -25.54 -0.35 10.08
N SER A 408 -26.34 -0.42 11.14
CA SER A 408 -26.12 0.40 12.33
C SER A 408 -24.77 0.07 12.95
N LYS A 409 -24.04 1.11 13.33
CA LYS A 409 -22.78 1.00 14.08
C LYS A 409 -23.00 0.49 15.48
#